data_AF-A0A3B8P5I6-F1
#
_entry.id   AF-A0A3B8P5I6-F1
#
_cell.length_a   1.000
_cell.length_b   1.000
_cell.length_c   1.000
_cell.angle_alpha   90.00
_cell.angle_beta   90.00
_cell.angle_gamma   90.00
#
_symmetry.space_group_name_H-M   'P 1'
#
loop_
_entity.id
_entity.type
_entity.pdbx_description
1 polymer ?
#
loop_
_entity_poly.entity_id
_entity_poly.type
_entity_poly.pdbx_seq_one_letter_code
_entity_poly.pdbx_strand_id
1 'polypeptide(L)' 'MNTLFMHCRPGFEGEVCAEISEHAAVLGVAGYAKGKAQSACAEFVCAEAEGAERLMTQLRFAQLIFPRQWA' A
#
# COMPACT_ATOMS: atom_id res chain seq x y z
N MET A 1 10.29 2.96 -9.01
CA MET A 1 9.43 3.97 -8.35
C MET A 1 9.31 3.57 -6.88
N ASN A 2 9.48 4.48 -5.92
CA ASN A 2 9.49 4.09 -4.50
C ASN A 2 8.12 4.15 -3.81
N THR A 3 7.11 4.80 -4.40
CA THR A 3 5.78 4.93 -3.80
C THR A 3 4.79 4.01 -4.50
N LEU A 4 4.04 3.24 -3.71
CA LEU A 4 2.86 2.51 -4.15
C LEU A 4 1.62 3.32 -3.78
N PHE A 5 0.85 3.74 -4.76
CA PHE A 5 -0.41 4.44 -4.56
C PHE A 5 -1.58 3.44 -4.53
N MET A 6 -2.56 3.64 -3.66
CA MET A 6 -3.72 2.77 -3.52
C MET A 6 -5.00 3.59 -3.37
N HIS A 7 -6.00 3.31 -4.19
CA HIS A 7 -7.37 3.83 -4.03
C HIS A 7 -8.17 2.97 -3.06
N CYS A 8 -9.04 3.57 -2.27
CA CYS A 8 -9.91 2.85 -1.33
C CYS A 8 -11.27 3.55 -1.13
N ARG A 9 -12.10 2.99 -0.25
CA ARG A 9 -13.31 3.67 0.22
C ARG A 9 -12.89 4.85 1.13
N PRO A 10 -13.49 6.05 1.00
CA PRO A 10 -13.24 7.15 1.93
C PRO A 10 -13.50 6.71 3.38
N GLY A 11 -12.57 7.02 4.29
CA GLY A 11 -12.63 6.64 5.70
C GLY A 11 -11.98 5.29 6.03
N PHE A 12 -11.43 4.57 5.04
CA PHE A 12 -10.68 3.32 5.22
C PHE A 12 -9.18 3.48 4.93
N GLU A 13 -8.68 4.71 4.84
CA GLU A 13 -7.28 4.97 4.50
C GLU A 13 -6.32 4.38 5.55
N GLY A 14 -6.71 4.39 6.83
CA GLY A 14 -5.96 3.76 7.92
C GLY A 14 -5.86 2.24 7.75
N GLU A 15 -6.94 1.60 7.31
CA GLU A 15 -7.01 0.15 7.16
C GLU A 15 -6.19 -0.31 5.96
N VAL A 16 -6.20 0.45 4.87
CA VAL A 16 -5.26 0.26 3.75
C VAL A 16 -3.82 0.40 4.23
N CYS A 17 -3.51 1.43 5.03
CA CYS A 17 -2.17 1.65 5.56
C CYS A 17 -1.70 0.49 6.45
N ALA A 18 -2.58 -0.07 7.28
CA ALA A 18 -2.27 -1.22 8.11
C ALA A 18 -2.03 -2.47 7.26
N GLU A 19 -2.96 -2.80 6.36
CA GLU A 19 -2.89 -3.98 5.49
C GLU A 19 -1.61 -3.99 4.63
N ILE A 20 -1.31 -2.88 3.94
CA ILE A 20 -0.12 -2.83 3.09
C ILE A 20 1.17 -2.88 3.90
N SER A 21 1.19 -2.30 5.10
CA SER A 21 2.38 -2.34 5.97
C SER A 21 2.66 -3.74 6.48
N GLU A 22 1.62 -4.50 6.82
CA GLU A 22 1.75 -5.90 7.22
C GLU A 22 2.31 -6.76 6.07
N HIS A 23 1.74 -6.63 4.88
CA HIS A 23 2.25 -7.32 3.69
C HIS A 23 3.68 -6.91 3.33
N ALA A 24 4.01 -5.62 3.41
CA ALA A 24 5.35 -5.13 3.14
C ALA A 24 6.37 -5.69 4.15
N ALA A 25 6.01 -5.76 5.44
CA ALA A 25 6.86 -6.36 6.46
C ALA A 25 7.14 -7.85 6.19
N VAL A 26 6.12 -8.63 5.80
CA VAL A 26 6.26 -10.05 5.43
C VAL A 26 7.21 -10.23 4.23
N LEU A 27 7.15 -9.33 3.25
CA LEU A 27 8.00 -9.36 2.05
C LEU A 27 9.38 -8.69 2.24
N GLY A 28 9.67 -8.20 3.44
CA GLY A 28 10.92 -7.50 3.75
C GLY A 28 11.09 -6.19 2.96
N VAL A 29 9.99 -5.52 2.62
CA VAL A 29 10.01 -4.21 1.95
C VAL A 29 9.87 -3.13 3.01
N ALA A 30 10.97 -2.48 3.36
CA ALA A 30 10.98 -1.38 4.32
C ALA A 30 10.31 -0.13 3.74
N GLY A 31 9.53 0.57 4.56
CA GLY A 31 8.82 1.78 4.17
C GLY A 31 7.84 2.25 5.24
N TYR A 32 7.01 3.22 4.88
CA TYR A 32 5.91 3.69 5.73
C TYR A 32 4.66 3.97 4.91
N ALA A 33 3.51 3.66 5.48
CA ALA A 33 2.22 4.02 4.92
C ALA A 33 1.79 5.42 5.37
N LYS A 34 1.11 6.17 4.50
CA LYS A 34 0.42 7.41 4.83
C LYS A 34 -0.92 7.44 4.12
N GLY A 35 -1.94 7.87 4.85
CA GLY A 35 -3.29 8.05 4.35
C GLY A 35 -3.91 9.25 5.05
N LYS A 36 -4.70 10.05 4.33
CA LYS A 36 -5.44 11.16 4.92
C LYS A 36 -6.90 10.74 5.07
N ALA A 37 -7.48 10.94 6.25
CA ALA A 37 -8.88 10.60 6.46
C ALA A 37 -9.78 11.26 5.38
N GLN A 38 -10.68 10.46 4.81
CA GLN A 38 -11.63 10.88 3.76
C GLN A 38 -10.97 11.26 2.42
N SER A 39 -9.69 10.94 2.16
CA SER A 39 -9.05 11.19 0.86
C SER A 39 -9.33 10.12 -0.20
N ALA A 40 -9.94 8.99 0.19
CA ALA A 40 -10.20 7.84 -0.69
C ALA A 40 -8.92 7.21 -1.27
N CYS A 41 -7.77 7.46 -0.65
CA CYS A 41 -6.49 6.93 -1.10
C CYS A 41 -5.46 6.84 0.04
N ALA A 42 -4.48 5.96 -0.14
CA ALA A 42 -3.30 5.83 0.69
C ALA A 42 -2.06 5.61 -0.18
N GLU A 43 -0.90 5.88 0.39
CA GLU A 43 0.40 5.67 -0.24
C GLU A 43 1.29 4.86 0.69
N PHE A 44 2.07 3.92 0.15
CA PHE A 44 3.19 3.30 0.86
C PHE A 44 4.51 3.75 0.23
N VAL A 45 5.31 4.49 0.99
CA VAL A 45 6.61 5.02 0.56
C VAL A 45 7.70 4.04 0.97
N CYS A 46 8.26 3.34 0.00
CA CYS A 46 9.34 2.38 0.20
C CYS A 46 10.69 3.09 0.40
N ALA A 47 11.55 2.49 1.22
CA ALA A 47 12.93 2.95 1.39
C ALA A 47 13.77 2.74 0.12
N GLU A 48 13.52 1.65 -0.60
CA GLU A 48 14.22 1.28 -1.83
C GLU A 48 13.45 1.74 -3.07
N ALA A 49 14.18 2.08 -4.15
CA ALA A 49 13.60 2.58 -5.40
C ALA A 49 12.74 1.55 -6.15
N GLU A 50 12.91 0.26 -5.85
CA GLU A 50 12.21 -0.87 -6.47
C GLU A 50 11.13 -1.47 -5.55
N GLY A 51 10.95 -0.92 -4.34
CA GLY A 51 10.06 -1.49 -3.33
C GLY A 51 8.61 -1.59 -3.79
N ALA A 52 8.08 -0.57 -4.49
CA ALA A 52 6.71 -0.58 -4.97
C ALA A 52 6.49 -1.68 -6.04
N GLU A 53 7.44 -1.85 -6.96
CA GLU A 53 7.38 -2.89 -7.98
C GLU A 53 7.47 -4.29 -7.37
N ARG A 54 8.33 -4.48 -6.36
CA ARG A 54 8.38 -5.73 -5.58
C ARG A 54 7.05 -6.05 -4.90
N LEU A 55 6.38 -5.06 -4.32
CA LEU A 55 5.05 -5.26 -3.72
C LEU A 55 4.03 -5.66 -4.78
N MET A 56 3.97 -4.95 -5.91
CA MET A 56 3.01 -5.24 -6.98
C MET A 56 3.22 -6.59 -7.65
N THR A 57 4.47 -7.08 -7.72
CA THR A 57 4.82 -8.36 -8.35
C THR A 57 4.64 -9.56 -7.41
N GLN A 58 4.87 -9.38 -6.11
CA GLN A 58 4.82 -10.48 -5.14
C GLN A 58 3.47 -10.62 -4.44
N LEU A 59 2.69 -9.53 -4.32
CA LEU A 59 1.34 -9.59 -3.76
C LEU A 59 0.30 -9.84 -4.85
N ARG A 60 -0.64 -10.74 -4.56
CA ARG A 60 -1.83 -10.91 -5.38
C ARG A 60 -2.83 -9.83 -5.01
N PHE A 61 -3.04 -8.87 -5.89
CA PHE A 61 -4.00 -7.77 -5.68
C PHE A 61 -5.39 -8.24 -5.20
N ALA A 62 -5.88 -9.35 -5.76
CA ALA A 62 -7.18 -9.93 -5.39
C ALA A 62 -7.29 -10.43 -3.94
N GLN A 63 -6.18 -10.49 -3.19
CA GLN A 63 -6.17 -10.85 -1.76
C GLN A 63 -6.18 -9.63 -0.84
N LEU A 64 -6.00 -8.42 -1.38
CA LEU A 64 -6.08 -7.19 -0.61
C LEU A 64 -7.56 -6.84 -0.39
N ILE A 65 -7.91 -6.50 0.84
CA ILE A 65 -9.29 -6.30 1.29
C ILE A 65 -9.73 -4.86 1.04
N PHE A 66 -8.87 -3.88 1.34
CA PHE A 66 -9.25 -2.46 1.34
C PHE A 66 -8.89 -1.69 0.05
N PRO A 67 -7.74 -1.95 -0.60
CA PRO A 67 -7.41 -1.39 -1.91
C PRO A 67 -8.41 -1.81 -2.99
N ARG A 68 -8.87 -0.83 -3.77
CA ARG A 68 -9.72 -1.03 -4.95
C ARG A 68 -8.92 -1.00 -6.25
N GLN A 69 -7.79 -0.30 -6.22
CA GLN A 69 -6.79 -0.27 -7.28
C GLN A 69 -5.46 0.20 -6.70
N TRP A 70 -4.35 -0.18 -7.32
CA TRP A 70 -3.04 0.39 -7.03
C TRP A 70 -2.30 0.86 -8.30
N ALA A 71 -1.31 1.72 -8.13
CA ALA A 71 -0.46 2.27 -9.18
C ALA A 71 0.93 2.63 -8.66
#